data_AF-A0A352CQX7-F1
#
_entry.id   AF-A0A352CQX7-F1
#
_cell.length_a   1.000
_cell.length_b   1.000
_cell.length_c   1.000
_cell.angle_alpha   90.00
_cell.angle_beta   90.00
_cell.angle_gamma   90.00
#
_symmetry.space_group_name_H-M   'P 1'
#
loop_
_entity.id
_entity.type
_entity.pdbx_description
1 polymer ?
#
loop_
_entity_poly.entity_id
_entity_poly.type
_entity_poly.pdbx_seq_one_letter_code
_entity_poly.pdbx_strand_id
1 'polypeptide(L)' 'MAKKQIPLRLSEKLYNEIAAWAEDDFRSVNGQIEYLLTECVRQRKKNGGYVSDHLDEPPDLDIS' A
#
# COMPACT_ATOMS: atom_id res chain seq x y z
N MET A 1 -0.89 -1.36 -19.99
CA MET A 1 0.58 -1.52 -19.92
C MET A 1 0.89 -2.67 -18.96
N ALA A 2 1.89 -3.50 -19.25
CA ALA A 2 2.27 -4.59 -18.35
C ALA A 2 2.97 -4.05 -17.10
N LYS A 3 2.60 -4.55 -15.91
CA LYS A 3 3.27 -4.18 -14.65
C LYS A 3 4.65 -4.83 -14.58
N LYS A 4 5.67 -4.08 -14.16
CA LYS A 4 7.03 -4.59 -13.97
C LYS A 4 7.05 -5.53 -12.76
N GLN A 5 7.46 -6.78 -12.97
CA GLN A 5 7.65 -7.74 -11.89
C GLN A 5 8.99 -7.48 -11.20
N ILE A 6 8.98 -7.31 -9.88
CA ILE A 6 10.17 -7.11 -9.06
C ILE A 6 10.16 -8.16 -7.94
N PRO A 7 11.21 -8.97 -7.77
CA PRO A 7 11.28 -9.89 -6.65
C PRO A 7 11.41 -9.09 -5.36
N LEU A 8 10.40 -9.19 -4.49
CA LEU A 8 10.37 -8.51 -3.19
C LEU A 8 10.74 -9.52 -2.09
N ARG A 9 11.66 -9.13 -1.20
CA ARG A 9 12.03 -9.92 -0.03
C ARG A 9 11.37 -9.33 1.20
N LEU A 10 10.54 -10.11 1.88
CA LEU A 10 9.85 -9.74 3.11
C LEU A 10 10.11 -10.80 4.17
N SER A 11 10.05 -10.42 5.44
CA SER A 11 9.92 -11.41 6.51
C SER A 11 8.55 -12.07 6.44
N GLU A 12 8.46 -13.32 6.87
CA GLU A 12 7.19 -14.07 6.88
C GLU A 12 6.13 -13.37 7.74
N LYS A 13 6.54 -12.84 8.90
CA LYS A 13 5.66 -12.07 9.79
C LYS A 13 5.02 -10.88 9.08
N LEU A 14 5.82 -10.06 8.39
CA LEU A 14 5.32 -8.88 7.69
C LEU A 14 4.41 -9.27 6.52
N TYR A 15 4.74 -10.34 5.80
CA TYR A 15 3.88 -10.84 4.74
C TYR A 15 2.50 -11.25 5.29
N ASN A 16 2.45 -11.96 6.42
CA ASN A 16 1.20 -12.39 7.03
C ASN A 16 0.35 -11.19 7.52
N GLU A 17 0.99 -10.16 8.09
CA GLU A 17 0.29 -8.93 8.50
C GLU A 17 -0.32 -8.20 7.29
N ILE A 18 0.43 -8.07 6.19
CA ILE A 18 -0.08 -7.46 4.94
C ILE A 18 -1.20 -8.32 4.33
N ALA A 19 -1.09 -9.65 4.39
CA ALA A 19 -2.09 -10.56 3.84
C ALA A 19 -3.41 -10.50 4.62
N ALA A 20 -3.36 -10.47 5.96
CA ALA A 20 -4.54 -10.29 6.80
C ALA A 20 -5.23 -8.94 6.51
N TRP A 21 -4.46 -7.86 6.41
CA TRP A 21 -5.03 -6.56 6.05
C TRP A 21 -5.65 -6.56 4.65
N ALA A 22 -5.00 -7.20 3.67
CA ALA A 22 -5.59 -7.34 2.33
C ALA A 22 -6.91 -8.12 2.37
N GLU A 23 -7.02 -9.15 3.21
CA GLU A 23 -8.26 -9.92 3.41
C GLU A 23 -9.38 -9.05 4.02
N ASP A 24 -9.06 -8.28 5.07
CA ASP A 24 -10.01 -7.36 5.72
C ASP A 24 -10.56 -6.30 4.74
N ASP A 25 -9.72 -5.82 3.82
CA ASP A 25 -10.08 -4.85 2.78
C ASP A 25 -10.67 -5.49 1.50
N PHE A 26 -10.86 -6.81 1.46
CA PHE A 26 -11.28 -7.59 0.28
C PHE A 26 -10.41 -7.35 -0.97
N ARG A 27 -9.09 -7.28 -0.79
CA ARG A 27 -8.08 -7.07 -1.84
C ARG A 27 -7.13 -8.25 -1.97
N SER A 28 -6.47 -8.34 -3.13
CA SER A 28 -5.31 -9.24 -3.26
C SER A 28 -4.09 -8.68 -2.51
N VAL A 29 -3.22 -9.56 -2.02
CA VAL A 29 -1.97 -9.16 -1.35
C VAL A 29 -1.11 -8.25 -2.23
N ASN A 30 -0.97 -8.56 -3.52
CA ASN A 30 -0.24 -7.71 -4.46
C ASN A 30 -0.90 -6.34 -4.65
N GLY A 31 -2.23 -6.28 -4.68
CA GLY A 31 -2.99 -5.03 -4.74
C GLY A 31 -2.77 -4.18 -3.49
N GLN A 32 -2.72 -4.81 -2.32
CA GLN A 32 -2.45 -4.12 -1.06
C GLN A 32 -1.01 -3.57 -1.01
N ILE A 33 -0.01 -4.34 -1.42
CA ILE A 33 1.38 -3.86 -1.53
C ILE A 33 1.47 -2.67 -2.50
N GLU A 34 0.80 -2.74 -3.65
CA GLU A 34 0.79 -1.65 -4.62
C GLU A 34 0.12 -0.39 -4.07
N TYR A 35 -0.99 -0.53 -3.35
CA TYR A 35 -1.67 0.57 -2.67
C TYR A 35 -0.73 1.26 -1.67
N LEU A 36 -0.10 0.49 -0.77
CA LEU A 36 0.82 1.02 0.24
C LEU A 36 2.00 1.76 -0.38
N LEU A 37 2.64 1.18 -1.40
CA LEU A 37 3.74 1.83 -2.10
C LEU A 37 3.30 3.11 -2.84
N THR A 38 2.09 3.11 -3.40
CA THR A 38 1.52 4.29 -4.07
C THR A 38 1.30 5.41 -3.08
N GLU A 39 0.74 5.11 -1.91
CA GLU A 39 0.51 6.07 -0.84
C GLU A 39 1.82 6.65 -0.30
N CYS A 40 2.84 5.82 -0.05
CA CYS A 40 4.16 6.30 0.38
C CYS A 40 4.78 7.26 -0.65
N VAL A 41 4.66 6.98 -1.95
CA VAL A 41 5.16 7.88 -3.01
C VAL A 41 4.34 9.15 -3.10
N ARG A 42 3.01 9.07 -2.99
CA ARG A 42 2.09 10.21 -3.01
C ARG A 42 2.41 11.16 -1.86
N GLN A 43 2.57 10.63 -0.65
CA GLN A 43 2.90 11.42 0.52
C GLN A 43 4.28 12.07 0.41
N ARG A 44 5.30 11.33 -0.02
CA ARG A 44 6.64 11.89 -0.26
C ARG A 44 6.62 13.08 -1.21
N LYS A 45 5.77 13.04 -2.24
CA LYS A 45 5.57 14.19 -3.15
C LYS A 45 4.84 15.35 -2.49
N LYS A 46 3.90 15.10 -1.58
CA LYS A 46 3.09 16.11 -0.89
C LYS A 46 3.89 16.89 0.15
N ASN A 47 4.62 16.21 1.03
CA ASN A 47 5.24 16.85 2.20
C ASN A 47 6.68 16.37 2.49
N GLY A 48 7.27 15.53 1.64
CA GLY A 48 8.61 14.97 1.85
C GLY A 48 8.69 13.83 2.89
N GLY A 49 7.57 13.47 3.52
CA GLY A 49 7.47 12.36 4.48
C GLY A 49 7.45 10.98 3.82
N TYR A 50 7.61 9.93 4.61
CA TYR A 50 7.67 8.54 4.13
C TYR A 50 6.49 7.67 4.61
N VAL A 51 5.72 8.13 5.60
CA VAL A 51 4.64 7.38 6.25
C VAL A 51 3.48 8.33 6.60
N SER A 52 2.27 7.93 6.16
CA SER A 52 0.95 8.43 6.61
C SER A 52 0.92 8.85 8.08
N ASP A 53 0.72 10.12 8.46
CA ASP A 53 0.25 10.39 9.84
C ASP A 53 -1.20 9.89 10.03
N HIS A 54 -1.92 9.66 8.91
CA HIS A 54 -3.30 9.21 8.83
C HIS A 54 -3.41 7.92 8.00
N LEU A 55 -2.54 6.93 8.23
CA LEU A 55 -2.57 5.65 7.47
C LEU A 55 -3.85 4.83 7.72
N ASP A 56 -4.48 5.02 8.87
CA ASP A 56 -5.72 4.34 9.28
C ASP A 56 -6.99 5.04 8.77
N GLU A 57 -6.86 6.21 8.13
CA GLU A 57 -7.99 6.93 7.55
C GLU A 57 -8.20 6.45 6.10
N PRO A 58 -9.46 6.14 5.71
CA PRO A 58 -9.77 5.84 4.33
C PRO A 58 -9.28 6.97 3.41
N PRO A 59 -8.65 6.66 2.28
CA PRO A 59 -8.21 7.68 1.35
C PRO A 59 -9.43 8.46 0.88
N ASP A 60 -9.33 9.79 0.95
CA ASP A 60 -10.34 10.68 0.37
C ASP A 60 -10.24 10.55 -1.16
N LEU A 61 -11.05 9.65 -1.71
CA LEU A 61 -11.15 9.39 -3.14
C LEU A 61 -12.25 10.30 -3.68
N ASP A 62 -11.88 11.51 -4.09
CA ASP A 62 -12.75 12.35 -4.90
C ASP A 62 -12.84 11.73 -6.30
N ILE A 63 -13.84 10.87 -6.50
CA ILE A 63 -14.14 10.22 -7.77
C ILE A 63 -15.19 11.08 -8.50
N SER A 64 -14.79 12.29 -8.89
CA SER A 64 -15.59 13.20 -9.72
C SER A 64 -15.24 13.07 -11.21
#